data_AF-A0A1Y5GVR8-F1
#
_entry.id   AF-A0A1Y5GVR8-F1
#
_cell.length_a   1.000
_cell.length_b   1.000
_cell.length_c   1.000
_cell.angle_alpha   90.00
_cell.angle_beta   90.00
_cell.angle_gamma   90.00
#
_symmetry.space_group_name_H-M   'P 1'
#
loop_
_entity.id
_entity.type
_entity.pdbx_description
1 polymer ?
#
loop_
_entity_poly.entity_id
_entity_poly.type
_entity_poly.pdbx_seq_one_letter_code
_entity_poly.pdbx_strand_id
1 'polypeptide(L)' 'MEPAKALANVADVRCLGAIGVIELTRAVDSVKIQQQFTQRGVWVRPFGKLVYVMPAYVMQPETLQQLTAAMVEVVASH' A
#
# COMPACT_ATOMS: atom_id res chain seq x y z
N MET A 1 -8.14 2.05 -2.75
CA MET A 1 -6.78 2.38 -3.25
C MET A 1 -6.78 3.41 -4.36
N GLU A 2 -7.84 3.52 -5.18
CA GLU A 2 -7.97 4.57 -6.20
C GLU A 2 -7.54 5.99 -5.78
N PRO A 3 -7.80 6.47 -4.54
CA PRO A 3 -7.35 7.79 -4.13
C PRO A 3 -5.84 8.04 -4.24
N ALA A 4 -5.01 6.98 -4.18
CA ALA A 4 -3.57 7.11 -4.33
C ALA A 4 -3.15 7.56 -5.75
N LYS A 5 -3.99 7.39 -6.78
CA LYS A 5 -3.68 7.87 -8.14
C LYS A 5 -3.54 9.39 -8.23
N ALA A 6 -4.13 10.13 -7.29
CA ALA A 6 -4.04 11.58 -7.27
C ALA A 6 -2.72 12.10 -6.66
N LEU A 7 -1.88 11.21 -6.11
CA LEU A 7 -0.62 11.58 -5.47
C LEU A 7 0.50 11.72 -6.50
N ALA A 8 1.26 12.82 -6.45
CA ALA A 8 2.32 13.11 -7.41
C ALA A 8 3.50 12.12 -7.38
N ASN A 9 3.68 11.40 -6.28
CA ASN A 9 4.72 10.37 -6.11
C ASN A 9 4.26 8.97 -6.59
N VAL A 10 3.02 8.82 -7.06
CA VAL A 10 2.44 7.57 -7.56
C VAL A 10 2.48 7.56 -9.09
N ALA A 11 3.07 6.52 -9.67
CA ALA A 11 3.12 6.30 -11.10
C ALA A 11 1.87 5.57 -11.61
N ASP A 12 1.38 4.59 -10.85
CA ASP A 12 0.21 3.80 -11.22
C ASP A 12 -0.44 3.13 -10.00
N VAL A 13 -1.74 2.85 -10.08
CA VAL A 13 -2.48 2.04 -9.11
C VAL A 13 -3.31 1.03 -9.87
N ARG A 14 -3.07 -0.25 -9.61
CA ARG A 14 -3.68 -1.36 -10.33
C ARG A 14 -4.14 -2.46 -9.39
N CYS A 15 -5.21 -3.14 -9.78
CA CYS A 15 -5.81 -4.23 -9.04
C CYS A 15 -6.18 -5.38 -9.98
N LEU A 16 -5.87 -6.61 -9.60
CA LEU A 16 -6.29 -7.82 -10.30
C LEU A 16 -6.75 -8.86 -9.29
N GLY A 17 -8.06 -9.13 -9.25
CA GLY A 17 -8.65 -9.99 -8.22
C GLY A 17 -8.36 -9.43 -6.82
N ALA A 18 -7.72 -10.23 -5.96
CA ALA A 18 -7.32 -9.80 -4.62
C ALA A 18 -5.89 -9.24 -4.57
N ILE A 19 -5.28 -8.87 -5.69
CA ILE A 19 -3.94 -8.29 -5.74
C ILE A 19 -4.08 -6.78 -5.91
N GLY A 20 -3.60 -6.00 -4.94
CA GLY A 20 -3.59 -4.53 -5.01
C GLY A 20 -2.16 -3.99 -5.06
N VAL A 21 -1.87 -3.08 -5.99
CA VAL A 21 -0.54 -2.50 -6.18
C VAL A 21 -0.65 -0.97 -6.30
N ILE A 22 0.22 -0.28 -5.55
CA ILE A 22 0.54 1.14 -5.74
C ILE A 22 2.01 1.19 -6.16
N GLU A 23 2.27 1.65 -7.39
CA GLU A 23 3.61 1.84 -7.91
C GLU A 23 4.02 3.30 -7.74
N LEU A 24 5.17 3.54 -7.09
CA LEU A 24 5.71 4.88 -6.92
C LEU A 24 6.64 5.24 -8.08
N THR A 25 6.88 6.54 -8.26
CA THR A 25 7.83 7.04 -9.27
C THR A 25 9.28 6.70 -8.94
N ARG A 26 9.60 6.57 -7.65
CA ARG A 26 10.92 6.24 -7.09
C ARG A 26 10.87 5.02 -6.16
N ALA A 27 12.03 4.40 -5.94
CA ALA A 27 12.13 3.27 -5.01
C ALA A 27 11.83 3.73 -3.58
N VAL A 28 11.13 2.90 -2.81
CA VAL A 28 10.84 3.18 -1.41
C VAL A 28 12.03 2.83 -0.51
N ASP A 29 12.20 3.62 0.54
CA ASP A 29 12.99 3.17 1.69
C ASP A 29 12.19 2.07 2.40
N SER A 30 12.62 0.82 2.18
CA SER A 30 11.94 -0.37 2.69
C SER A 30 11.89 -0.43 4.21
N VAL A 31 12.89 0.13 4.91
CA VAL A 31 12.93 0.13 6.38
C VAL A 31 11.94 1.15 6.91
N LYS A 32 12.03 2.39 6.41
CA LYS A 32 11.18 3.49 6.87
C LYS A 32 9.70 3.21 6.62
N ILE A 33 9.36 2.71 5.43
CA ILE A 33 7.97 2.47 5.06
C ILE A 33 7.36 1.28 5.82
N GLN A 34 8.13 0.21 6.08
CA GLN A 34 7.68 -0.92 6.90
C GLN A 34 7.38 -0.48 8.33
N GLN A 35 8.21 0.39 8.91
CA GLN A 35 7.95 0.97 10.22
C GLN A 35 6.61 1.74 10.23
N GLN A 36 6.34 2.57 9.22
CA GLN A 36 5.08 3.31 9.12
C GLN A 36 3.86 2.40 9.00
N PHE A 37 3.99 1.25 8.34
CA PHE A 37 2.94 0.23 8.27
C PHE A 37 2.69 -0.41 9.63
N THR A 38 3.75 -0.87 10.32
CA THR A 38 3.60 -1.48 11.65
C THR A 38 2.95 -0.56 12.68
N GLN A 39 3.28 0.74 12.64
CA GLN A 39 2.67 1.75 13.50
C GLN A 39 1.15 1.90 13.27
N ARG A 40 0.65 1.52 12.09
CA ARG A 40 -0.78 1.51 11.72
C ARG A 40 -1.46 0.15 11.93
N GLY A 41 -0.75 -0.79 12.55
CA GLY A 41 -1.26 -2.14 12.82
C GLY A 41 -1.37 -3.04 11.60
N VAL A 42 -0.69 -2.70 10.50
CA VAL A 42 -0.67 -3.52 9.28
C VAL A 42 0.75 -3.90 8.90
N TRP A 43 0.93 -5.05 8.27
CA TRP A 43 2.23 -5.47 7.77
C TRP A 43 2.20 -5.53 6.25
N VAL A 44 3.00 -4.66 5.62
CA VAL A 44 3.17 -4.60 4.17
C VAL A 44 4.66 -4.60 3.87
N ARG A 45 5.09 -5.49 2.99
CA ARG A 45 6.49 -5.59 2.54
C ARG A 45 6.61 -5.05 1.12
N PRO A 46 7.05 -3.80 0.94
CA PRO A 46 7.25 -3.27 -0.39
C PRO A 46 8.55 -3.79 -1.01
N PHE A 47 8.68 -3.58 -2.32
CA PHE A 47 9.83 -4.02 -3.10
C PHE A 47 10.13 -3.03 -4.23
N GLY A 48 11.33 -2.47 -4.26
CA GLY A 48 11.71 -1.46 -5.24
C GLY A 48 10.77 -0.26 -5.18
N LYS A 49 9.98 -0.04 -6.24
CA LYS A 49 8.96 1.02 -6.32
C LYS A 49 7.55 0.58 -5.90
N LEU A 50 7.37 -0.69 -5.57
CA LEU A 50 6.06 -1.32 -5.44
C LEU A 50 5.65 -1.40 -3.97
N VAL A 51 4.47 -0.85 -3.67
CA VAL A 51 3.75 -1.05 -2.42
C VAL A 51 2.52 -1.90 -2.75
N TYR A 52 2.56 -3.19 -2.41
CA TYR A 52 1.57 -4.15 -2.87
C TYR A 52 1.09 -5.09 -1.77
N VAL A 53 -0.09 -5.67 -1.97
CA VAL A 53 -0.69 -6.64 -1.07
C VAL A 53 -1.44 -7.73 -1.82
N MET A 54 -1.48 -8.90 -1.20
CA MET A 54 -2.33 -10.03 -1.56
C MET A 54 -3.06 -10.50 -0.28
N PRO A 55 -4.09 -9.76 0.17
CA PRO A 55 -4.87 -10.13 1.36
C PRO A 55 -5.42 -11.56 1.26
N ALA A 56 -5.51 -12.22 2.41
CA ALA A 56 -6.16 -13.53 2.51
C ALA A 56 -7.63 -13.42 2.10
N TYR A 57 -8.15 -14.42 1.38
CA TYR A 57 -9.55 -14.41 0.92
C TYR A 57 -10.59 -14.42 2.04
N VAL A 58 -10.19 -14.85 3.24
CA VAL A 58 -11.04 -14.87 4.45
C VAL A 58 -10.97 -13.56 5.26
N MET A 59 -10.21 -12.56 4.80
CA MET A 59 -10.07 -11.28 5.48
C MET A 59 -11.41 -10.55 5.54
N GLN A 60 -11.75 -10.04 6.71
CA GLN A 60 -12.99 -9.28 6.89
C GLN A 60 -12.93 -7.93 6.15
N PRO A 61 -14.07 -7.43 5.63
CA PRO A 61 -14.11 -6.16 4.88
C PRO A 61 -13.48 -4.98 5.63
N GLU A 62 -13.68 -4.92 6.95
CA GLU A 62 -13.17 -3.83 7.81
C GLU A 62 -11.64 -3.90 7.92
N THR A 63 -11.07 -5.10 8.05
CA THR A 63 -9.62 -5.31 8.05
C THR A 63 -9.00 -5.00 6.69
N LEU A 64 -9.68 -5.36 5.61
CA LEU A 64 -9.25 -5.01 4.25
C LEU A 64 -9.29 -3.49 4.03
N GLN A 65 -10.32 -2.82 4.56
CA GLN A 65 -10.42 -1.37 4.51
C GLN A 65 -9.29 -0.71 5.30
N GLN A 66 -8.96 -1.20 6.50
CA GLN A 66 -7.82 -0.72 7.28
C GLN A 66 -6.49 -0.89 6.53
N LEU A 67 -6.27 -2.08 5.94
CA LEU A 67 -5.06 -2.38 5.15
C LEU A 67 -4.92 -1.41 3.97
N THR A 68 -5.99 -1.25 3.19
CA THR A 68 -5.96 -0.42 1.99
C THR A 68 -5.88 1.07 2.31
N ALA A 69 -6.48 1.53 3.40
CA ALA A 69 -6.37 2.90 3.89
C ALA A 69 -4.93 3.21 4.34
N ALA A 70 -4.35 2.34 5.17
CA ALA A 70 -2.97 2.49 5.62
C ALA A 70 -1.99 2.56 4.43
N MET A 71 -2.20 1.78 3.37
CA MET A 71 -1.39 1.86 2.15
C MET A 71 -1.46 3.23 1.46
N VAL A 72 -2.65 3.82 1.36
CA VAL A 72 -2.79 5.16 0.77
C VAL A 72 -2.12 6.22 1.64
N GLU A 73 -2.34 6.19 2.96
CA GLU A 73 -1.76 7.16 3.90
C GLU A 73 -0.23 7.11 3.96
N VAL A 74 0.34 5.90 4.00
CA VAL A 74 1.79 5.70 4.05
C VAL A 74 2.44 6.20 2.76
N VAL A 75 1.82 5.92 1.61
CA VAL A 75 2.32 6.44 0.32
C VAL A 75 2.16 7.97 0.23
N ALA A 76 1.07 8.53 0.74
CA ALA A 76 0.87 9.99 0.74
C ALA A 76 1.91 10.75 1.58
N SER A 77 2.55 10.09 2.54
CA SER A 77 3.57 10.67 3.44
C SER A 77 5.02 10.28 3.08
N HIS A 78 5.24 9.69 1.90
CA HIS A 78 6.54 9.16 1.44
C HIS A 78 7.15 9.92 0.26
#